data_AF-A0A958PDD9-F1
#
_entry.id   AF-A0A958PDD9-F1
#
_cell.length_a   1.000
_cell.length_b   1.000
_cell.length_c   1.000
_cell.angle_alpha   90.00
_cell.angle_beta   90.00
_cell.angle_gamma   90.00
#
_symmetry.space_group_name_H-M   'P 1'
#
loop_
_entity.id
_entity.type
_entity.pdbx_description
1 polymer ?
#
loop_
_entity_poly.entity_id
_entity_poly.type
_entity_poly.pdbx_seq_one_letter_code
_entity_poly.pdbx_strand_id
1 'polypeptide(L)'
;MNTKDEKIWILLTKKTTGEGFVQSGPFSDEEIKESIRAGKIQYTDFIWKGGFEQWMKISQVEEFKYRPTNKNDVKFDKLQEHSSPQSLGEGKSSDIEENNEKIEVYRASNLRKKSREDEEKPSEAEGENLVASKLSSFVHASDKPDEELVDQRKKILANKTLTMVRATVEDFKSNLSKSRKMVDEDKELSEESSSIENHLDLANSDTAFIEILKTMPAAPILKANKELIREHHRKANSSLSIKSSKIFYGLVFLAIVTIGSVSFYAYNEINKRLGQKNRMETVKEINDEQSVENISGNNAKKQLEQKIKPSYVRFKVKASSGGKVLIQILSDGSSHYPVYIKIFSDPGQVLGRARFYRLLKKYSFSGIWEDVELSLPDGFYRIEVKKGDVFQKRKISSGDAKTLKSRLSLYRKQLAYSHTIERKLAFKVLNAYQKIVEDPLSKNNGLKRIKSIGVERFFSDRVIFDQTVFYPENWIEVKKLG
;
A
#
# COMPACT_ATOMS: atom_id res chain seq x y z
N MET A 1 -23.24 5.67 -53.03
CA MET A 1 -23.29 7.08 -52.60
C MET A 1 -22.20 7.29 -51.57
N ASN A 2 -21.10 7.95 -51.95
CA ASN A 2 -20.02 8.31 -51.03
C ASN A 2 -20.55 9.41 -50.10
N THR A 3 -20.89 9.05 -48.86
CA THR A 3 -21.04 10.00 -47.77
C THR A 3 -19.68 10.63 -47.55
N LYS A 4 -19.47 11.84 -48.09
CA LYS A 4 -18.31 12.67 -47.78
C LYS A 4 -18.15 12.69 -46.26
N ASP A 5 -16.94 12.44 -45.78
CA ASP A 5 -16.57 12.55 -44.38
C ASP A 5 -16.86 13.97 -43.89
N GLU A 6 -18.04 14.17 -43.32
CA GLU A 6 -18.39 15.45 -42.74
C GLU A 6 -17.48 15.66 -41.52
N LYS A 7 -16.67 16.72 -41.59
CA LYS A 7 -15.83 17.15 -40.48
C LYS A 7 -16.73 17.79 -39.43
N ILE A 8 -17.15 17.00 -38.44
CA ILE A 8 -18.17 17.39 -37.46
C ILE A 8 -17.55 17.74 -36.09
N TRP A 9 -16.37 17.21 -35.77
CA TRP A 9 -15.85 17.24 -34.40
C TRP A 9 -14.94 18.43 -34.11
N ILE A 10 -15.17 19.07 -32.97
CA ILE A 10 -14.29 20.09 -32.40
C ILE A 10 -13.62 19.50 -31.17
N LEU A 11 -12.30 19.64 -31.07
CA LEU A 11 -11.48 19.11 -30.01
C LEU A 11 -10.96 20.22 -29.10
N LEU A 12 -10.97 19.99 -27.80
CA LEU A 12 -10.45 20.88 -26.78
C LEU A 12 -9.33 20.17 -25.99
N THR A 13 -8.07 20.56 -26.24
CA THR A 13 -6.87 19.99 -25.61
C THR A 13 -6.26 20.94 -24.61
N LYS A 14 -5.58 20.42 -23.59
CA LYS A 14 -4.86 21.25 -22.61
C LYS A 14 -3.57 21.79 -23.23
N LYS A 15 -3.27 23.09 -23.03
CA LYS A 15 -1.98 23.66 -23.46
C LYS A 15 -0.82 22.94 -22.77
N THR A 16 0.22 22.60 -23.53
CA THR A 16 1.45 22.00 -22.99
C THR A 16 2.25 22.97 -22.13
N THR A 17 2.07 24.28 -22.33
CA THR A 17 2.97 25.32 -21.80
C THR A 17 2.25 26.37 -20.95
N GLY A 18 1.18 25.98 -20.25
CA GLY A 18 0.47 26.88 -19.34
C GLY A 18 -0.87 26.36 -18.85
N GLU A 19 -1.58 27.20 -18.11
CA GLU A 19 -2.99 26.99 -17.77
C GLU A 19 -3.86 27.42 -18.95
N GLY A 20 -4.84 26.59 -19.30
CA GLY A 20 -5.80 26.86 -20.37
C GLY A 20 -5.94 25.72 -21.39
N PHE A 21 -6.94 25.87 -22.25
CA PHE A 21 -7.30 24.92 -23.28
C PHE A 21 -7.13 25.56 -24.68
N VAL A 22 -6.85 24.73 -25.69
CA VAL A 22 -6.81 25.11 -27.11
C VAL A 22 -7.89 24.32 -27.82
N GLN A 23 -8.73 25.05 -28.53
CA GLN A 23 -9.75 24.48 -29.40
C GLN A 23 -9.17 24.28 -30.80
N SER A 24 -9.43 23.12 -31.41
CA SER A 24 -8.94 22.75 -32.74
C SER A 24 -10.02 21.96 -33.48
N GLY A 25 -10.08 22.10 -34.81
CA GLY A 25 -11.08 21.44 -35.66
C GLY A 25 -11.66 22.40 -36.71
N PRO A 26 -12.62 21.93 -37.53
CA PRO A 26 -13.33 20.65 -37.40
C PRO A 26 -12.54 19.43 -37.92
N PHE A 27 -12.78 18.27 -37.32
CA PHE A 27 -12.18 16.98 -37.66
C PHE A 27 -13.24 15.95 -38.07
N SER A 28 -12.86 15.02 -38.93
CA SER A 28 -13.61 13.81 -39.26
C SER A 28 -13.42 12.72 -38.18
N ASP A 29 -14.31 11.72 -38.18
CA ASP A 29 -14.20 10.55 -37.29
C ASP A 29 -12.85 9.82 -37.44
N GLU A 30 -12.38 9.69 -38.69
CA GLU A 30 -11.14 8.99 -39.00
C GLU A 30 -9.92 9.76 -38.50
N GLU A 31 -9.87 11.09 -38.69
CA GLU A 31 -8.80 11.96 -38.19
C GLU A 31 -8.68 11.89 -36.66
N ILE A 32 -9.81 11.84 -35.93
CA ILE A 32 -9.80 11.67 -34.48
C ILE A 32 -9.29 10.28 -34.09
N LYS A 33 -9.76 9.21 -34.73
CA LYS A 33 -9.29 7.84 -34.47
C LYS A 33 -7.80 7.67 -34.76
N GLU A 34 -7.30 8.27 -35.83
CA GLU A 34 -5.88 8.26 -36.19
C GLU A 34 -5.06 9.08 -35.20
N SER A 35 -5.55 10.25 -34.78
CA SER A 35 -4.87 11.11 -33.80
C SER A 35 -4.79 10.48 -32.40
N ILE A 36 -5.80 9.68 -32.01
CA ILE A 36 -5.79 8.85 -30.80
C ILE A 36 -4.77 7.72 -30.95
N ARG A 37 -4.75 7.01 -32.10
CA ARG A 37 -3.77 5.96 -32.39
C ARG A 37 -2.33 6.48 -32.39
N ALA A 38 -2.11 7.68 -32.92
CA ALA A 38 -0.83 8.36 -32.94
C ALA A 38 -0.42 8.95 -31.56
N GLY A 39 -1.32 8.93 -30.57
CA GLY A 39 -1.07 9.49 -29.23
C GLY A 39 -0.99 11.02 -29.20
N LYS A 40 -1.45 11.71 -30.25
CA LYS A 40 -1.54 13.18 -30.30
C LYS A 40 -2.66 13.71 -29.42
N ILE A 41 -3.73 12.93 -29.29
CA ILE A 41 -4.92 13.23 -28.47
C ILE A 41 -5.05 12.11 -27.43
N GLN A 42 -5.43 12.47 -26.20
CA GLN A 42 -5.66 11.53 -25.11
C GLN A 42 -7.16 11.31 -24.89
N TYR A 43 -7.55 10.13 -24.40
CA TYR A 43 -8.95 9.82 -24.04
C TYR A 43 -9.52 10.72 -22.93
N THR A 44 -8.66 11.48 -22.24
CA THR A 44 -9.02 12.48 -21.23
C THR A 44 -9.32 13.86 -21.80
N ASP A 45 -8.99 14.12 -23.07
CA ASP A 45 -9.32 15.37 -23.75
C ASP A 45 -10.82 15.46 -24.03
N PHE A 46 -11.28 16.68 -24.27
CA PHE A 46 -12.69 16.96 -24.48
C PHE A 46 -13.00 17.14 -25.97
N ILE A 47 -14.16 16.68 -26.39
CA ILE A 47 -14.64 16.75 -27.76
C ILE A 47 -16.11 17.20 -27.77
N TRP A 48 -16.51 17.87 -28.85
CA TRP A 48 -17.86 18.36 -29.05
C TRP A 48 -18.26 18.22 -30.52
N LYS A 49 -19.54 17.90 -30.75
CA LYS A 49 -20.19 17.98 -32.07
C LYS A 49 -21.56 18.66 -31.94
N GLY A 50 -22.09 19.14 -33.07
CA GLY A 50 -23.46 19.63 -33.12
C GLY A 50 -24.45 18.60 -32.54
N GLY A 51 -25.31 19.05 -31.62
CA GLY A 51 -26.25 18.19 -30.89
C GLY A 51 -25.78 17.79 -29.48
N PHE A 52 -24.54 18.05 -29.08
CA PHE A 52 -24.11 17.85 -27.70
C PHE A 52 -24.39 19.09 -26.85
N GLU A 53 -25.00 18.91 -25.67
CA GLU A 53 -25.29 20.01 -24.73
C GLU A 53 -24.02 20.55 -24.05
N GLN A 54 -23.00 19.70 -23.88
CA GLN A 54 -21.75 20.04 -23.21
C GLN A 54 -20.56 19.30 -23.82
N TRP A 55 -19.36 19.80 -23.53
CA TRP A 55 -18.11 19.12 -23.86
C TRP A 55 -18.06 17.75 -23.19
N MET A 56 -17.83 16.70 -23.98
CA MET A 56 -17.71 15.33 -23.46
C MET A 56 -16.28 14.86 -23.53
N LYS A 57 -15.85 14.03 -22.58
CA LYS A 57 -14.54 13.37 -22.70
C LYS A 57 -14.57 12.35 -23.82
N ILE A 58 -13.48 12.22 -24.57
CA ILE A 58 -13.39 11.26 -25.69
C ILE A 58 -13.72 9.83 -25.22
N SER A 59 -13.33 9.45 -24.00
CA SER A 59 -13.67 8.13 -23.43
C SER A 59 -15.17 7.86 -23.21
N GLN A 60 -15.99 8.90 -23.14
CA GLN A 60 -17.44 8.79 -22.91
C GLN A 60 -18.22 8.64 -24.22
N VAL A 61 -17.66 9.16 -25.32
CA VAL A 61 -18.25 9.11 -26.66
C VAL A 61 -18.16 7.70 -27.24
N GLU A 62 -19.29 7.12 -27.60
CA GLU A 62 -19.38 5.71 -27.98
C GLU A 62 -18.63 5.37 -29.26
N GLU A 63 -18.58 6.31 -30.21
CA GLU A 63 -17.88 6.24 -31.49
C GLU A 63 -16.35 6.07 -31.34
N PHE A 64 -15.80 6.48 -30.20
CA PHE A 64 -14.37 6.39 -29.88
C PHE A 64 -14.04 5.40 -28.75
N LYS A 65 -15.03 4.69 -28.20
CA LYS A 65 -14.74 3.63 -27.22
C LYS A 65 -13.95 2.52 -27.89
N TYR A 66 -12.69 2.38 -27.51
CA TYR A 66 -11.86 1.27 -27.97
C TYR A 66 -12.47 -0.05 -27.52
N ARG A 67 -13.14 -0.75 -28.43
CA ARG A 67 -13.27 -2.20 -28.33
C ARG A 67 -11.96 -2.76 -28.87
N PRO A 68 -11.13 -3.43 -28.05
CA PRO A 68 -10.14 -4.34 -28.61
C PRO A 68 -10.94 -5.38 -29.38
N THR A 69 -11.14 -5.17 -30.68
CA THR A 69 -11.52 -6.24 -31.58
C THR A 69 -10.45 -7.31 -31.44
N ASN A 70 -10.90 -8.56 -31.52
CA ASN A 70 -10.18 -9.75 -31.14
C ASN A 70 -8.69 -9.69 -31.53
N LYS A 71 -7.80 -10.18 -30.66
CA LYS A 71 -6.33 -10.20 -30.87
C LYS A 71 -5.88 -10.85 -32.20
N ASN A 72 -6.80 -11.44 -32.95
CA ASN A 72 -6.57 -12.05 -34.25
C ASN A 72 -6.59 -11.04 -35.42
N ASP A 73 -7.19 -9.86 -35.27
CA ASP A 73 -7.34 -8.90 -36.38
C ASP A 73 -6.09 -8.02 -36.59
N VAL A 74 -5.19 -7.92 -35.60
CA VAL A 74 -3.98 -7.07 -35.68
C VAL A 74 -2.86 -7.69 -36.53
N LYS A 75 -3.03 -8.94 -37.02
CA LYS A 75 -2.00 -9.60 -37.86
C LYS A 75 -2.10 -9.28 -39.36
N PHE A 76 -3.17 -8.64 -39.84
CA PHE A 76 -3.36 -8.48 -41.30
C PHE A 76 -2.82 -7.17 -41.89
N ASP A 77 -2.73 -6.09 -41.11
CA ASP A 77 -2.31 -4.77 -41.65
C ASP A 77 -0.79 -4.57 -41.78
N LYS A 78 0.03 -5.49 -41.28
CA LYS A 78 1.50 -5.34 -41.33
C LYS A 78 2.18 -6.03 -42.51
N LEU A 79 1.43 -6.58 -43.47
CA LEU A 79 1.98 -7.37 -44.58
C LEU A 79 1.81 -6.76 -45.97
N GLN A 80 1.24 -5.55 -46.13
CA GLN A 80 1.04 -4.96 -47.47
C GLN A 80 1.93 -3.76 -47.84
N GLU A 81 2.80 -3.25 -46.96
CA GLU A 81 3.62 -2.04 -47.29
C GLU A 81 5.09 -2.29 -47.68
N HIS A 82 5.54 -3.55 -47.77
CA HIS A 82 6.92 -3.86 -48.19
C HIS A 82 6.96 -4.89 -49.33
N SER A 83 6.46 -4.51 -50.50
CA SER A 83 6.83 -5.14 -51.77
C SER A 83 7.00 -4.08 -52.86
N SER A 84 8.20 -3.50 -52.91
CA SER A 84 8.77 -2.96 -54.14
C SER A 84 10.17 -3.57 -54.32
N PRO A 85 10.51 -4.08 -55.51
CA PRO A 85 11.72 -4.89 -55.70
C PRO A 85 12.92 -3.98 -55.99
N GLN A 86 14.00 -4.13 -55.23
CA GLN A 86 15.32 -3.63 -55.61
C GLN A 86 16.28 -4.79 -55.85
N SER A 87 17.07 -4.58 -56.90
CA SER A 87 17.94 -5.49 -57.65
C SER A 87 19.00 -6.20 -56.84
N LEU A 88 19.21 -7.47 -57.21
CA LEU A 88 20.31 -8.35 -56.82
C LEU A 88 21.67 -7.77 -57.20
N GLY A 89 22.57 -7.71 -56.22
CA GLY A 89 24.02 -7.61 -56.41
C GLY A 89 24.67 -8.88 -55.87
N GLU A 90 25.40 -9.58 -56.73
CA GLU A 90 26.13 -10.81 -56.43
C GLU A 90 27.34 -10.53 -55.51
N GLY A 91 27.49 -11.33 -54.46
CA GLY A 91 28.58 -11.18 -53.49
C GLY A 91 28.83 -12.44 -52.67
N LYS A 92 29.66 -13.33 -53.24
CA LYS A 92 30.63 -14.28 -52.64
C LYS A 92 30.18 -15.12 -51.43
N SER A 93 29.99 -16.42 -51.71
CA SER A 93 29.82 -17.52 -50.77
C SER A 93 31.16 -18.09 -50.30
N SER A 94 31.49 -17.94 -49.03
CA SER A 94 32.43 -18.85 -48.34
C SER A 94 32.16 -19.02 -46.84
N ASP A 95 31.29 -18.21 -46.23
CA ASP A 95 31.11 -18.21 -44.77
C ASP A 95 29.78 -18.83 -44.31
N ILE A 96 29.06 -19.53 -45.21
CA ILE A 96 27.73 -20.10 -44.94
C ILE A 96 27.80 -21.53 -44.37
N GLU A 97 28.88 -22.29 -44.60
CA GLU A 97 28.95 -23.69 -44.15
C GLU A 97 29.20 -23.83 -42.63
N GLU A 98 29.98 -22.94 -42.00
CA GLU A 98 30.28 -23.05 -40.57
C GLU A 98 29.09 -22.66 -39.66
N ASN A 99 28.14 -21.88 -40.17
CA ASN A 99 26.92 -21.51 -39.44
C ASN A 99 25.80 -22.58 -39.53
N ASN A 100 25.79 -23.39 -40.58
CA ASN A 100 24.78 -24.45 -40.73
C ASN A 100 25.04 -25.63 -39.78
N GLU A 101 26.30 -25.93 -39.45
CA GLU A 101 26.64 -26.99 -38.49
C GLU A 101 26.21 -26.64 -37.05
N LYS A 102 26.31 -25.37 -36.64
CA LYS A 102 25.81 -24.92 -35.32
C LYS A 102 24.28 -24.93 -35.21
N ILE A 103 23.57 -24.73 -36.31
CA ILE A 103 22.09 -24.76 -36.33
C ILE A 103 21.56 -26.20 -36.22
N GLU A 104 22.25 -27.17 -36.83
CA GLU A 104 21.92 -28.61 -36.73
C GLU A 104 22.10 -29.14 -35.29
N VAL A 105 23.20 -28.77 -34.61
CA VAL A 105 23.44 -29.16 -33.20
C VAL A 105 22.38 -28.57 -32.25
N TYR A 106 21.86 -27.38 -32.54
CA TYR A 106 20.79 -26.75 -31.76
C TYR A 106 19.40 -27.38 -32.04
N ARG A 107 19.16 -27.88 -33.26
CA ARG A 107 17.94 -28.66 -33.57
C ARG A 107 17.95 -30.03 -32.92
N ALA A 108 19.09 -30.74 -32.95
CA ALA A 108 19.22 -32.07 -32.35
C ALA A 108 19.07 -32.06 -30.82
N SER A 109 19.54 -31.01 -30.14
CA SER A 109 19.39 -30.87 -28.68
C SER A 109 17.98 -30.49 -28.24
N ASN A 110 17.19 -29.81 -29.07
CA ASN A 110 15.79 -29.49 -28.77
C ASN A 110 14.84 -30.67 -29.04
N LEU A 111 15.14 -31.54 -30.02
CA LEU A 111 14.37 -32.77 -30.24
C LEU A 111 14.49 -33.76 -29.06
N ARG A 112 15.65 -33.85 -28.40
CA ARG A 112 15.84 -34.69 -27.20
C ARG A 112 15.12 -34.18 -25.95
N LYS A 113 14.77 -32.89 -25.88
CA LYS A 113 13.92 -32.35 -24.79
C LYS A 113 12.44 -32.65 -25.02
N LYS A 114 12.00 -32.73 -26.28
CA LYS A 114 10.60 -32.99 -26.63
C LYS A 114 10.20 -34.46 -26.41
N SER A 115 11.12 -35.41 -26.61
CA SER A 115 10.86 -36.84 -26.39
C SER A 115 10.89 -37.28 -24.91
N ARG A 116 10.98 -36.35 -23.95
CA ARG A 116 10.92 -36.63 -22.50
C ARG A 116 9.64 -36.13 -21.83
N GLU A 117 8.74 -35.50 -22.60
CA GLU A 117 7.43 -35.01 -22.11
C GLU A 117 6.26 -35.92 -22.49
N ASP A 118 6.52 -37.03 -23.20
CA ASP A 118 5.51 -38.02 -23.61
C ASP A 118 5.40 -39.21 -22.64
N GLU A 119 5.93 -39.12 -21.41
CA GLU A 119 5.48 -40.02 -20.34
C GLU A 119 4.06 -39.62 -19.93
N GLU A 120 3.10 -40.44 -20.34
CA GLU A 120 1.67 -40.31 -20.05
C GLU A 120 1.45 -39.93 -18.58
N LYS A 121 1.03 -38.68 -18.36
CA LYS A 121 0.43 -38.30 -17.09
C LYS A 121 -0.79 -39.20 -16.88
N PRO A 122 -0.91 -39.90 -15.74
CA PRO A 122 -2.14 -40.63 -15.43
C PRO A 122 -3.31 -39.64 -15.46
N SER A 123 -4.40 -40.03 -16.12
CA SER A 123 -5.57 -39.19 -16.27
C SER A 123 -6.08 -38.73 -14.90
N GLU A 124 -6.37 -37.43 -14.76
CA GLU A 124 -6.88 -36.83 -13.51
C GLU A 124 -8.18 -37.49 -12.99
N ALA A 125 -8.84 -38.32 -13.81
CA ALA A 125 -10.06 -39.05 -13.44
C ALA A 125 -9.83 -40.26 -12.51
N GLU A 126 -8.62 -40.81 -12.39
CA GLU A 126 -8.35 -41.96 -11.51
C GLU A 126 -7.88 -41.57 -10.10
N GLY A 127 -7.41 -40.33 -9.93
CA GLY A 127 -6.94 -39.82 -8.64
C GLY A 127 -8.05 -39.58 -7.61
N GLU A 128 -9.27 -39.27 -8.05
CA GLU A 128 -10.39 -38.98 -7.14
C GLU A 128 -11.06 -40.25 -6.59
N ASN A 129 -11.07 -41.35 -7.37
CA ASN A 129 -11.64 -42.63 -6.91
C ASN A 129 -10.78 -43.37 -5.87
N LEU A 130 -9.46 -43.16 -5.89
CA LEU A 130 -8.55 -43.70 -4.86
C LEU A 130 -8.65 -42.96 -3.51
N VAL A 131 -9.06 -41.69 -3.53
CA VAL A 131 -9.31 -40.91 -2.31
C VAL A 131 -10.70 -41.22 -1.75
N ALA A 132 -11.71 -41.41 -2.60
CA ALA A 132 -13.05 -41.79 -2.20
C ALA A 132 -13.12 -43.20 -1.58
N SER A 133 -12.41 -44.19 -2.15
CA SER A 133 -12.40 -45.57 -1.62
C SER A 133 -11.64 -45.70 -0.29
N LYS A 134 -10.61 -44.88 -0.06
CA LYS A 134 -9.91 -44.80 1.25
C LYS A 134 -10.69 -44.04 2.31
N LEU A 135 -11.58 -43.13 1.91
CA LEU A 135 -12.46 -42.39 2.83
C LEU A 135 -13.70 -43.20 3.20
N SER A 136 -14.26 -44.02 2.30
CA SER A 136 -15.42 -44.86 2.61
C SER A 136 -15.10 -46.00 3.58
N SER A 137 -13.87 -46.54 3.55
CA SER A 137 -13.43 -47.57 4.50
C SER A 137 -13.19 -47.04 5.93
N PHE A 138 -13.17 -45.71 6.13
CA PHE A 138 -12.99 -45.08 7.45
C PHE A 138 -14.30 -44.75 8.17
N VAL A 139 -15.45 -44.86 7.48
CA VAL A 139 -16.76 -44.38 7.99
C VAL A 139 -17.63 -45.52 8.54
N HIS A 140 -17.13 -46.77 8.64
CA HIS A 140 -17.88 -47.90 9.23
C HIS A 140 -17.30 -48.47 10.53
N ALA A 141 -16.45 -47.70 11.22
CA ALA A 141 -15.99 -48.06 12.55
C ALA A 141 -16.78 -47.31 13.65
N SER A 142 -17.75 -48.04 14.23
CA SER A 142 -18.27 -47.91 15.60
C SER A 142 -18.93 -46.59 16.02
N ASP A 143 -20.26 -46.63 16.07
CA ASP A 143 -21.20 -45.58 16.45
C ASP A 143 -21.31 -45.35 17.98
N LYS A 144 -20.19 -45.29 18.71
CA LYS A 144 -20.15 -44.66 20.05
C LYS A 144 -18.80 -44.00 20.28
N PRO A 145 -18.72 -42.66 20.37
CA PRO A 145 -17.50 -42.02 20.83
C PRO A 145 -17.28 -42.40 22.29
N ASP A 146 -16.13 -43.01 22.59
CA ASP A 146 -15.68 -43.19 23.97
C ASP A 146 -15.67 -41.83 24.66
N GLU A 147 -16.66 -41.60 25.53
CA GLU A 147 -16.84 -40.36 26.29
C GLU A 147 -15.57 -40.02 27.09
N GLU A 148 -14.85 -41.07 27.52
CA GLU A 148 -13.58 -40.98 28.22
C GLU A 148 -12.45 -40.38 27.34
N LEU A 149 -12.38 -40.75 26.06
CA LEU A 149 -11.41 -40.21 25.11
C LEU A 149 -11.69 -38.73 24.78
N VAL A 150 -12.96 -38.33 24.76
CA VAL A 150 -13.37 -36.94 24.55
C VAL A 150 -12.92 -36.07 25.74
N ASP A 151 -13.09 -36.55 26.96
CA ASP A 151 -12.69 -35.83 28.16
C ASP A 151 -11.17 -35.78 28.38
N GLN A 152 -10.44 -36.85 28.01
CA GLN A 152 -8.98 -36.81 27.97
C GLN A 152 -8.46 -35.77 26.97
N ARG A 153 -9.07 -35.66 25.78
CA ARG A 153 -8.71 -34.64 24.79
C ARG A 153 -8.99 -33.22 25.26
N LYS A 154 -10.10 -32.99 25.96
CA LYS A 154 -10.41 -31.68 26.58
C LYS A 154 -9.37 -31.30 27.63
N LYS A 155 -8.95 -32.23 28.49
CA LYS A 155 -7.89 -31.99 29.51
C LYS A 155 -6.55 -31.63 28.86
N ILE A 156 -6.16 -32.35 27.80
CA ILE A 156 -4.91 -32.06 27.05
C ILE A 156 -4.97 -30.67 26.41
N LEU A 157 -6.11 -30.30 25.82
CA LEU A 157 -6.28 -29.00 25.19
C LEU A 157 -6.25 -27.84 26.21
N ALA A 158 -6.88 -28.04 27.37
CA ALA A 158 -6.87 -27.07 28.47
C ALA A 158 -5.44 -26.83 28.98
N ASN A 159 -4.68 -27.89 29.23
CA ASN A 159 -3.28 -27.79 29.66
C ASN A 159 -2.40 -27.08 28.63
N LYS A 160 -2.56 -27.40 27.34
CA LYS A 160 -1.81 -26.74 26.26
C LYS A 160 -2.11 -25.24 26.17
N THR A 161 -3.36 -24.86 26.39
CA THR A 161 -3.79 -23.46 26.40
C THR A 161 -3.20 -22.71 27.59
N LEU A 162 -3.20 -23.34 28.76
CA LEU A 162 -2.65 -22.76 30.00
C LEU A 162 -1.14 -22.54 29.90
N THR A 163 -0.41 -23.45 29.26
CA THR A 163 1.04 -23.29 28.98
C THR A 163 1.32 -22.11 28.04
N MET A 164 0.52 -21.91 26.99
CA MET A 164 0.70 -20.76 26.08
C MET A 164 0.42 -19.42 26.78
N VAL A 165 -0.61 -19.36 27.63
CA VAL A 165 -0.91 -18.16 28.42
C VAL A 165 0.23 -17.84 29.38
N ARG A 166 0.79 -18.84 30.07
CA ARG A 166 1.93 -18.66 30.98
C ARG A 166 3.17 -18.12 30.27
N ALA A 167 3.50 -18.65 29.08
CA ALA A 167 4.61 -18.17 28.28
C ALA A 167 4.44 -16.69 27.86
N THR A 168 3.22 -16.31 27.49
CA THR A 168 2.90 -14.92 27.09
C THR A 168 3.03 -13.95 28.26
N VAL A 169 2.63 -14.37 29.48
CA VAL A 169 2.76 -13.55 30.70
C VAL A 169 4.22 -13.34 31.08
N GLU A 170 5.07 -14.35 30.96
CA GLU A 170 6.50 -14.21 31.27
C GLU A 170 7.23 -13.31 30.26
N ASP A 171 6.87 -13.39 28.97
CA ASP A 171 7.38 -12.46 27.95
C ASP A 171 6.99 -11.01 28.25
N PHE A 172 5.76 -10.79 28.70
CA PHE A 172 5.29 -9.46 29.10
C PHE A 172 6.04 -8.91 30.32
N LYS A 173 6.30 -9.74 31.34
CA LYS A 173 7.11 -9.35 32.50
C LYS A 173 8.56 -9.02 32.12
N SER A 174 9.15 -9.80 31.22
CA SER A 174 10.49 -9.55 30.69
C SER A 174 10.57 -8.17 30.03
N ASN A 175 9.58 -7.84 29.18
CA ASN A 175 9.52 -6.53 28.52
C ASN A 175 9.30 -5.37 29.52
N LEU A 176 8.45 -5.54 30.53
CA LEU A 176 8.27 -4.54 31.59
C LEU A 176 9.56 -4.27 32.37
N SER A 177 10.34 -5.31 32.67
CA SER A 177 11.63 -5.15 33.37
C SER A 177 12.67 -4.41 32.52
N LYS A 178 12.69 -4.61 31.20
CA LYS A 178 13.54 -3.86 30.27
C LYS A 178 13.13 -2.39 30.19
N SER A 179 11.83 -2.10 30.07
CA SER A 179 11.34 -0.71 30.04
C SER A 179 11.63 0.03 31.34
N ARG A 180 11.62 -0.65 32.49
CA ARG A 180 11.96 -0.04 33.78
C ARG A 180 13.43 0.35 33.87
N LYS A 181 14.34 -0.46 33.34
CA LYS A 181 15.78 -0.13 33.28
C LYS A 181 16.07 1.09 32.41
N MET A 182 15.37 1.24 31.28
CA MET A 182 15.52 2.43 30.43
C MET A 182 15.08 3.71 31.13
N VAL A 183 14.03 3.65 31.96
CA VAL A 183 13.55 4.81 32.74
C VAL A 183 14.51 5.19 33.87
N ASP A 184 15.22 4.22 34.46
CA ASP A 184 16.21 4.49 35.50
C ASP A 184 17.52 5.05 34.89
N GLU A 185 17.92 4.61 33.68
CA GLU A 185 19.05 5.17 32.92
C GLU A 185 18.79 6.61 32.42
N ASP A 186 17.56 6.93 32.01
CA ASP A 186 17.17 8.30 31.64
C ASP A 186 17.14 9.26 32.85
N LYS A 187 17.06 8.71 34.07
CA LYS A 187 17.03 9.50 35.31
C LYS A 187 18.42 9.93 35.75
N GLU A 188 19.44 9.09 35.55
CA GLU A 188 20.87 9.45 35.76
C GLU A 188 21.33 10.53 34.77
N LEU A 189 20.85 10.51 33.52
CA LEU A 189 21.15 11.57 32.53
C LEU A 189 20.46 12.91 32.84
N SER A 190 19.37 12.91 33.62
CA SER A 190 18.68 14.13 34.03
C SER A 190 19.35 14.85 35.21
N GLU A 191 20.14 14.15 36.02
CA GLU A 191 20.87 14.74 37.15
C GLU A 191 22.14 15.48 36.70
N GLU A 192 22.80 15.02 35.61
CA GLU A 192 23.94 15.73 34.99
C GLU A 192 23.52 17.01 34.22
N SER A 193 22.25 17.15 33.86
CA SER A 193 21.76 18.32 33.11
C SER A 193 21.41 19.53 34.00
N SER A 194 21.51 19.39 35.34
CA SER A 194 21.13 20.43 36.29
C SER A 194 22.22 21.48 36.60
N SER A 195 23.39 21.40 35.96
CA SER A 195 24.52 22.32 36.21
C SER A 195 24.67 23.46 35.19
N ILE A 196 23.78 23.59 34.21
CA ILE A 196 23.87 24.63 33.18
C ILE A 196 22.51 25.30 33.01
N GLU A 197 22.21 26.30 33.83
CA GLU A 197 21.23 27.33 33.46
C GLU A 197 21.41 28.58 34.35
N ASN A 198 22.19 29.54 33.82
CA ASN A 198 22.14 30.95 34.21
C ASN A 198 22.02 31.79 32.92
N HIS A 199 21.13 32.78 32.98
CA HIS A 199 20.79 33.80 31.96
C HIS A 199 19.80 33.39 30.85
N LEU A 200 18.55 33.86 30.92
CA LEU A 200 18.12 35.19 30.44
C LEU A 200 16.59 35.36 30.61
N ASP A 201 16.18 36.54 31.05
CA ASP A 201 14.79 37.01 31.14
C ASP A 201 14.41 37.92 29.94
N LEU A 202 13.08 38.13 29.81
CA LEU A 202 12.27 39.01 28.94
C LEU A 202 11.79 38.38 27.60
N ALA A 203 10.50 38.41 27.20
CA ALA A 203 9.31 39.16 27.66
C ALA A 203 7.97 38.49 27.21
N ASN A 204 6.90 38.73 28.01
CA ASN A 204 5.45 38.93 27.74
C ASN A 204 4.68 37.97 26.78
N SER A 205 3.49 37.45 27.08
CA SER A 205 2.40 37.83 28.00
C SER A 205 1.52 36.60 28.28
N ASP A 206 1.24 36.32 29.56
CA ASP A 206 0.05 35.60 30.10
C ASP A 206 0.34 35.16 31.56
N THR A 207 0.70 36.12 32.40
CA THR A 207 1.26 35.89 33.74
C THR A 207 0.24 35.70 34.86
N ALA A 208 -1.06 35.87 34.63
CA ALA A 208 -2.04 35.75 35.73
C ALA A 208 -2.38 34.30 36.12
N PHE A 209 -2.22 33.32 35.21
CA PHE A 209 -2.57 31.91 35.49
C PHE A 209 -1.37 31.07 35.91
N ILE A 210 -0.17 31.42 35.42
CA ILE A 210 1.08 30.70 35.72
C ILE A 210 1.63 31.09 37.10
N GLU A 211 1.40 32.31 37.59
CA GLU A 211 1.89 32.73 38.91
C GLU A 211 1.14 32.03 40.05
N ILE A 212 -0.17 31.78 39.88
CA ILE A 212 -0.98 30.98 40.80
C ILE A 212 -0.50 29.52 40.84
N LEU A 213 -0.11 28.96 39.68
CA LEU A 213 0.42 27.59 39.59
C LEU A 213 1.86 27.47 40.10
N LYS A 214 2.68 28.53 40.01
CA LYS A 214 4.06 28.57 40.54
C LYS A 214 4.11 28.68 42.06
N THR A 215 3.08 29.25 42.71
CA THR A 215 3.02 29.33 44.19
C THR A 215 2.50 28.08 44.88
N MET A 216 2.02 27.07 44.14
CA MET A 216 1.61 25.80 44.74
C MET A 216 2.77 24.81 44.73
N PRO A 217 3.32 24.38 45.88
CA PRO A 217 4.32 23.33 45.88
C PRO A 217 3.70 22.05 45.31
N ALA A 218 4.39 21.38 44.39
CA ALA A 218 3.94 20.12 43.79
C ALA A 218 3.79 18.98 44.83
N ALA A 219 4.42 19.14 45.99
CA ALA A 219 4.43 18.17 47.08
C ALA A 219 3.04 17.92 47.71
N PRO A 220 2.23 18.93 48.09
CA PRO A 220 0.88 18.69 48.62
C PRO A 220 -0.10 18.08 47.60
N ILE A 221 -0.01 18.35 46.30
CA ILE A 221 -0.91 17.73 45.31
C ILE A 221 -0.57 16.25 45.12
N LEU A 222 0.73 15.91 45.06
CA LEU A 222 1.17 14.52 44.97
C LEU A 222 0.95 13.75 46.27
N LYS A 223 1.07 14.42 47.43
CA LYS A 223 0.76 13.85 48.75
C LYS A 223 -0.74 13.67 48.95
N ALA A 224 -1.56 14.65 48.55
CA ALA A 224 -3.02 14.55 48.57
C ALA A 224 -3.53 13.45 47.64
N ASN A 225 -2.98 13.32 46.43
CA ASN A 225 -3.35 12.21 45.54
C ASN A 225 -2.87 10.85 46.08
N LYS A 226 -1.67 10.76 46.68
CA LYS A 226 -1.21 9.52 47.34
C LYS A 226 -2.06 9.17 48.56
N GLU A 227 -2.48 10.14 49.36
CA GLU A 227 -3.34 9.90 50.52
C GLU A 227 -4.77 9.57 50.11
N LEU A 228 -5.33 10.23 49.09
CA LEU A 228 -6.65 9.91 48.52
C LEU A 228 -6.67 8.49 47.95
N ILE A 229 -5.61 8.08 47.24
CA ILE A 229 -5.45 6.71 46.73
C ILE A 229 -5.30 5.71 47.87
N ARG A 230 -4.55 6.03 48.94
CA ARG A 230 -4.40 5.15 50.13
C ARG A 230 -5.69 5.04 50.94
N GLU A 231 -6.45 6.12 51.07
CA GLU A 231 -7.73 6.14 51.78
C GLU A 231 -8.80 5.35 51.02
N HIS A 232 -8.85 5.49 49.69
CA HIS A 232 -9.71 4.66 48.84
C HIS A 232 -9.29 3.20 48.83
N HIS A 233 -7.99 2.88 48.87
CA HIS A 233 -7.53 1.50 49.02
C HIS A 233 -7.89 0.90 50.39
N ARG A 234 -7.86 1.69 51.47
CA ARG A 234 -8.33 1.25 52.79
C ARG A 234 -9.84 1.03 52.81
N LYS A 235 -10.64 1.89 52.18
CA LYS A 235 -12.11 1.75 52.08
C LYS A 235 -12.55 0.63 51.10
N ALA A 236 -11.77 0.33 50.07
CA ALA A 236 -12.06 -0.74 49.11
C ALA A 236 -11.88 -2.16 49.70
N ASN A 237 -11.07 -2.31 50.75
CA ASN A 237 -10.88 -3.60 51.44
C ASN A 237 -11.97 -3.91 52.50
N SER A 238 -12.88 -2.98 52.78
CA SER A 238 -14.06 -3.20 53.61
C SER A 238 -15.32 -3.23 52.73
N SER A 239 -15.75 -4.43 52.34
CA SER A 239 -17.09 -4.79 51.84
C SER A 239 -17.77 -3.83 50.85
N LEU A 240 -17.10 -3.44 49.75
CA LEU A 240 -17.79 -2.77 48.64
C LEU A 240 -18.15 -3.73 47.50
N SER A 241 -19.45 -3.74 47.19
CA SER A 241 -20.10 -4.43 46.07
C SER A 241 -19.40 -4.16 44.73
N ILE A 242 -19.24 -5.21 43.93
CA ILE A 242 -18.62 -5.27 42.58
C ILE A 242 -19.07 -4.13 41.63
N LYS A 243 -20.21 -3.50 41.88
CA LYS A 243 -20.71 -2.37 41.09
C LYS A 243 -19.87 -1.09 41.25
N SER A 244 -19.29 -0.81 42.42
CA SER A 244 -18.52 0.42 42.63
C SER A 244 -17.12 0.37 41.99
N SER A 245 -16.51 -0.81 41.89
CA SER A 245 -15.19 -0.93 41.25
C SER A 245 -15.27 -0.65 39.74
N LYS A 246 -16.35 -1.05 39.06
CA LYS A 246 -16.54 -0.77 37.63
C LYS A 246 -16.65 0.72 37.33
N ILE A 247 -17.33 1.49 38.19
CA ILE A 247 -17.44 2.94 38.05
C ILE A 247 -16.06 3.59 38.26
N PHE A 248 -15.30 3.11 39.25
CA PHE A 248 -13.95 3.60 39.52
C PHE A 248 -12.99 3.36 38.34
N TYR A 249 -12.94 2.13 37.80
CA TYR A 249 -12.11 1.84 36.62
C TYR A 249 -12.55 2.63 35.38
N GLY A 250 -13.86 2.90 35.23
CA GLY A 250 -14.38 3.76 34.17
C GLY A 250 -13.87 5.20 34.29
N LEU A 251 -13.85 5.77 35.50
CA LEU A 251 -13.35 7.14 35.74
C LEU A 251 -11.83 7.25 35.58
N VAL A 252 -11.07 6.24 36.04
CA VAL A 252 -9.61 6.19 35.85
C VAL A 252 -9.27 6.08 34.36
N PHE A 253 -10.00 5.24 33.61
CA PHE A 253 -9.82 5.11 32.17
C PHE A 253 -10.12 6.43 31.46
N LEU A 254 -11.22 7.10 31.81
CA LEU A 254 -11.57 8.40 31.25
C LEU A 254 -10.45 9.43 31.48
N ALA A 255 -9.94 9.53 32.72
CA ALA A 255 -8.85 10.45 33.06
C ALA A 255 -7.57 10.20 32.26
N ILE A 256 -7.19 8.93 32.05
CA ILE A 256 -6.01 8.57 31.24
C ILE A 256 -6.21 8.99 29.78
N VAL A 257 -7.40 8.77 29.22
CA VAL A 257 -7.73 9.18 27.84
C VAL A 257 -7.68 10.70 27.69
N THR A 258 -8.19 11.46 28.66
CA THR A 258 -8.17 12.93 28.61
C THR A 258 -6.74 13.45 28.68
N ILE A 259 -5.90 12.93 29.59
CA ILE A 259 -4.49 13.32 29.71
C ILE A 259 -3.73 13.01 28.42
N GLY A 260 -3.92 11.82 27.84
CA GLY A 260 -3.29 11.44 26.57
C GLY A 260 -3.68 12.37 25.41
N SER A 261 -4.94 12.78 25.36
CA SER A 261 -5.46 13.67 24.31
C SER A 261 -4.87 15.08 24.42
N VAL A 262 -4.75 15.62 25.63
CA VAL A 262 -4.15 16.95 25.88
C VAL A 262 -2.65 16.93 25.55
N SER A 263 -1.92 15.90 25.96
CA SER A 263 -0.50 15.76 25.64
C SER A 263 -0.24 15.62 24.14
N PHE A 264 -1.11 14.89 23.43
CA PHE A 264 -1.01 14.76 21.96
C PHE A 264 -1.27 16.09 21.24
N TYR A 265 -2.23 16.89 21.72
CA TYR A 265 -2.50 18.21 21.16
C TYR A 265 -1.33 19.18 21.38
N ALA A 266 -0.77 19.22 22.59
CA ALA A 266 0.40 20.04 22.91
C ALA A 266 1.62 19.68 22.05
N TYR A 267 1.87 18.37 21.86
CA TYR A 267 2.97 17.89 21.02
C TYR A 267 2.84 18.34 19.55
N ASN A 268 1.65 18.25 18.97
CA ASN A 268 1.42 18.69 17.59
C ASN A 268 1.59 20.21 17.42
N GLU A 269 1.16 21.01 18.39
CA GLU A 269 1.29 22.47 18.31
C GLU A 269 2.76 22.92 18.43
N ILE A 270 3.56 22.25 19.28
CA ILE A 270 5.01 22.50 19.38
C ILE A 270 5.71 22.19 18.04
N ASN A 271 5.41 21.04 17.42
CA ASN A 271 5.99 20.66 16.13
C ASN A 271 5.60 21.62 15.01
N LYS A 272 4.37 22.15 15.02
CA LYS A 272 3.90 23.16 14.06
C LYS A 272 4.70 24.46 14.18
N ARG A 273 4.98 24.91 15.40
CA ARG A 273 5.78 26.12 15.66
C ARG A 273 7.24 25.95 15.28
N LEU A 274 7.84 24.79 15.57
CA LEU A 274 9.22 24.47 15.15
C LEU A 274 9.36 24.41 13.62
N GLY A 275 8.38 23.83 12.92
CA GLY A 275 8.37 23.80 11.45
C GLY A 275 8.25 25.18 10.80
N GLN A 276 7.58 26.13 11.46
CA GLN A 276 7.50 27.53 10.99
C GLN A 276 8.78 28.31 11.28
N LYS A 277 9.43 28.10 12.43
CA LYS A 277 10.69 28.77 12.78
C LYS A 277 11.82 28.36 11.84
N ASN A 278 11.96 27.06 11.56
CA ASN A 278 12.97 26.56 10.62
C ASN A 278 12.75 27.12 9.21
N ARG A 279 11.50 27.26 8.76
CA ARG A 279 11.19 27.91 7.46
C ARG A 279 11.58 29.39 7.40
N MET A 280 11.47 30.12 8.51
CA MET A 280 11.86 31.54 8.54
C MET A 280 13.38 31.73 8.61
N GLU A 281 14.11 30.83 9.27
CA GLU A 281 15.58 30.85 9.30
C GLU A 281 16.17 30.48 7.93
N THR A 282 15.62 29.48 7.23
CA THR A 282 16.09 29.13 5.87
C THR A 282 15.81 30.24 4.85
N VAL A 283 14.70 31.00 5.01
CA VAL A 283 14.39 32.13 4.11
C VAL A 283 15.29 33.34 4.38
N LYS A 284 15.78 33.52 5.61
CA LYS A 284 16.78 34.56 5.92
C LYS A 284 18.16 34.21 5.37
N GLU A 285 18.64 32.98 5.56
CA GLU A 285 19.94 32.54 5.01
C GLU A 285 19.99 32.65 3.48
N ILE A 286 18.89 32.32 2.77
CA ILE A 286 18.82 32.42 1.31
C ILE A 286 18.84 33.88 0.81
N ASN A 287 18.32 34.83 1.59
CA ASN A 287 18.30 36.24 1.21
C ASN A 287 19.63 36.94 1.50
N ASP A 288 20.34 36.55 2.55
CA ASP A 288 21.61 37.16 2.91
C ASP A 288 22.75 36.69 1.97
N GLU A 289 22.73 35.43 1.49
CA GLU A 289 23.69 34.93 0.48
C GLU A 289 23.49 35.50 -0.93
N GLN A 290 22.30 36.01 -1.28
CA GLN A 290 22.04 36.57 -2.62
C GLN A 290 22.49 38.03 -2.82
N SER A 291 22.97 38.70 -1.77
CA SER A 291 23.27 40.13 -1.82
C SER A 291 24.72 40.50 -2.16
N VAL A 292 25.66 39.53 -2.27
CA VAL A 292 27.10 39.84 -2.41
C VAL A 292 27.78 39.32 -3.69
N GLU A 293 27.15 38.47 -4.51
CA GLU A 293 27.74 38.04 -5.81
C GLU A 293 27.14 38.74 -7.03
N ASN A 294 27.73 39.90 -7.33
CA ASN A 294 28.05 40.43 -8.66
C ASN A 294 27.22 39.96 -9.87
N ILE A 295 26.27 40.85 -10.14
CA ILE A 295 25.51 41.12 -11.36
C ILE A 295 26.47 41.35 -12.54
N SER A 296 26.79 40.30 -13.33
CA SER A 296 27.12 40.43 -14.77
C SER A 296 27.23 39.09 -15.52
N GLY A 297 27.37 37.95 -14.84
CA GLY A 297 27.59 36.64 -15.50
C GLY A 297 26.42 35.64 -15.45
N ASN A 298 25.47 35.79 -14.53
CA ASN A 298 24.51 34.72 -14.20
C ASN A 298 23.22 34.70 -15.04
N ASN A 299 22.91 35.77 -15.80
CA ASN A 299 21.71 35.80 -16.65
C ASN A 299 21.85 34.92 -17.91
N ALA A 300 23.07 34.70 -18.41
CA ALA A 300 23.30 33.78 -19.54
C ALA A 300 23.20 32.30 -19.14
N LYS A 301 23.59 31.96 -17.90
CA LYS A 301 23.50 30.58 -17.37
C LYS A 301 22.07 30.16 -17.06
N LYS A 302 21.20 31.08 -16.63
CA LYS A 302 19.77 30.81 -16.37
C LYS A 302 18.93 30.64 -17.64
N GLN A 303 19.35 31.18 -18.79
CA GLN A 303 18.57 31.14 -20.03
C GLN A 303 18.92 29.97 -20.96
N LEU A 304 19.96 29.19 -20.64
CA LEU A 304 20.42 28.07 -21.46
C LEU A 304 20.58 26.76 -20.68
N GLU A 305 19.81 26.57 -19.59
CA GLU A 305 19.43 25.19 -19.23
C GLU A 305 18.51 24.67 -20.33
N GLN A 306 19.12 24.26 -21.45
CA GLN A 306 18.43 23.59 -22.53
C GLN A 306 17.66 22.43 -21.90
N LYS A 307 16.38 22.31 -22.28
CA LYS A 307 15.50 21.20 -21.87
C LYS A 307 15.98 19.90 -22.51
N ILE A 308 17.14 19.43 -22.09
CA ILE A 308 17.75 18.18 -22.54
C ILE A 308 16.84 17.08 -22.03
N LYS A 309 16.20 16.40 -22.98
CA LYS A 309 15.40 15.21 -22.70
C LYS A 309 16.32 14.12 -22.14
N PRO A 310 15.92 13.42 -21.07
CA PRO A 310 16.71 12.32 -20.53
C PRO A 310 16.90 11.24 -21.60
N SER A 311 18.14 10.81 -21.83
CA SER A 311 18.42 9.67 -22.70
C SER A 311 18.56 8.37 -21.89
N TYR A 312 18.91 8.46 -20.61
CA TYR A 312 18.97 7.30 -19.73
C TYR A 312 18.53 7.56 -18.29
N VAL A 313 18.06 6.48 -17.65
CA VAL A 313 17.91 6.40 -16.20
C VAL A 313 18.45 5.05 -15.72
N ARG A 314 19.33 5.08 -14.73
CA ARG A 314 19.89 3.89 -14.09
C ARG A 314 19.66 4.00 -12.58
N PHE A 315 19.35 2.89 -11.94
CA PHE A 315 19.34 2.83 -10.49
C PHE A 315 19.99 1.56 -9.96
N LYS A 316 20.60 1.71 -8.80
CA LYS A 316 21.13 0.62 -7.98
C LYS A 316 20.34 0.58 -6.69
N VAL A 317 20.13 -0.62 -6.16
CA VAL A 317 19.50 -0.80 -4.86
C VAL A 317 20.52 -1.45 -3.96
N LYS A 318 20.78 -0.80 -2.84
CA LYS A 318 21.59 -1.33 -1.75
C LYS A 318 20.64 -1.64 -0.59
N ALA A 319 20.57 -2.91 -0.21
CA ALA A 319 19.87 -3.29 1.01
C ALA A 319 20.71 -2.79 2.19
N SER A 320 20.07 -2.05 3.10
CA SER A 320 20.65 -1.71 4.39
C SER A 320 20.03 -2.63 5.46
N SER A 321 20.74 -2.83 6.56
CA SER A 321 20.21 -3.57 7.71
C SER A 321 18.98 -2.85 8.28
N GLY A 322 18.04 -3.62 8.84
CA GLY A 322 16.85 -3.04 9.51
C GLY A 322 15.72 -2.58 8.59
N GLY A 323 15.54 -3.18 7.42
CA GLY A 323 14.41 -2.85 6.51
C GLY A 323 14.55 -1.51 5.80
N LYS A 324 15.73 -0.89 5.89
CA LYS A 324 16.09 0.31 5.13
C LYS A 324 16.62 -0.10 3.75
N VAL A 325 16.10 0.52 2.71
CA VAL A 325 16.51 0.29 1.32
C VAL A 325 17.03 1.61 0.76
N LEU A 326 18.27 1.61 0.31
CA LEU A 326 18.90 2.75 -0.33
C LEU A 326 18.83 2.59 -1.84
N ILE A 327 18.09 3.48 -2.50
CA ILE A 327 18.02 3.53 -3.97
C ILE A 327 18.96 4.63 -4.43
N GLN A 328 20.03 4.26 -5.13
CA GLN A 328 20.92 5.22 -5.79
C GLN A 328 20.44 5.39 -7.22
N ILE A 329 20.23 6.61 -7.68
CA ILE A 329 19.71 6.92 -9.02
C ILE A 329 20.70 7.80 -9.77
N LEU A 330 20.93 7.46 -11.04
CA LEU A 330 21.77 8.21 -11.97
C LEU A 330 20.98 8.48 -13.25
N SER A 331 20.92 9.73 -13.67
CA SER A 331 20.30 10.13 -14.93
C SER A 331 20.93 11.41 -15.47
N ASP A 332 20.99 11.52 -16.79
CA ASP A 332 21.50 12.65 -17.56
C ASP A 332 20.48 13.76 -17.84
N GLY A 333 19.18 13.50 -17.61
CA GLY A 333 18.16 14.51 -17.92
C GLY A 333 18.28 15.79 -17.10
N SER A 334 17.87 16.92 -17.69
CA SER A 334 17.76 18.19 -16.97
C SER A 334 16.78 18.10 -15.78
N SER A 335 16.93 19.04 -14.83
CA SER A 335 16.05 19.27 -13.67
C SER A 335 14.57 19.43 -14.05
N HIS A 336 14.30 19.84 -15.28
CA HIS A 336 12.97 20.02 -15.85
C HIS A 336 12.17 18.70 -15.95
N TYR A 337 12.84 17.55 -15.99
CA TYR A 337 12.20 16.25 -16.04
C TYR A 337 12.28 15.56 -14.67
N PRO A 338 11.21 15.56 -13.87
CA PRO A 338 11.22 14.90 -12.57
C PRO A 338 11.43 13.40 -12.72
N VAL A 339 12.18 12.82 -11.78
CA VAL A 339 12.28 11.38 -11.61
C VAL A 339 11.14 10.91 -10.73
N TYR A 340 10.37 9.98 -11.26
CA TYR A 340 9.30 9.26 -10.57
C TYR A 340 9.82 7.90 -10.13
N ILE A 341 9.69 7.59 -8.84
CA ILE A 341 10.04 6.29 -8.26
C ILE A 341 8.73 5.66 -7.78
N LYS A 342 8.27 4.63 -8.50
CA LYS A 342 7.14 3.80 -8.09
C LYS A 342 7.65 2.56 -7.41
N ILE A 343 7.10 2.26 -6.24
CA ILE A 343 7.44 1.09 -5.44
C ILE A 343 6.14 0.37 -5.16
N PHE A 344 6.05 -0.89 -5.57
CA PHE A 344 4.84 -1.65 -5.36
C PHE A 344 5.11 -3.13 -5.12
N SER A 345 4.21 -3.79 -4.41
CA SER A 345 4.24 -5.23 -4.17
C SER A 345 2.97 -5.91 -4.64
N ASP A 346 3.09 -7.15 -5.10
CA ASP A 346 1.93 -7.98 -5.44
C ASP A 346 1.25 -8.47 -4.12
N PRO A 347 -0.04 -8.86 -4.15
CA PRO A 347 -0.74 -9.29 -2.95
C PRO A 347 -0.05 -10.42 -2.19
N GLY A 348 0.07 -10.29 -0.86
CA GLY A 348 0.72 -11.28 -0.01
C GLY A 348 2.23 -11.41 -0.20
N GLN A 349 2.89 -10.41 -0.79
CA GLN A 349 4.36 -10.32 -0.90
C GLN A 349 5.00 -9.50 0.22
N VAL A 350 4.21 -8.86 1.09
CA VAL A 350 4.69 -8.02 2.20
C VAL A 350 4.13 -8.58 3.49
N LEU A 351 4.99 -8.76 4.49
CA LEU A 351 4.55 -9.25 5.79
C LEU A 351 3.65 -8.24 6.49
N GLY A 352 2.52 -8.71 7.01
CA GLY A 352 1.54 -7.89 7.71
C GLY A 352 0.78 -6.90 6.82
N ARG A 353 0.94 -6.95 5.49
CA ARG A 353 0.20 -6.07 4.57
C ARG A 353 -0.32 -6.85 3.37
N ALA A 354 -1.58 -6.58 3.00
CA ALA A 354 -2.17 -7.17 1.80
C ALA A 354 -1.41 -6.74 0.53
N ARG A 355 -1.11 -5.44 0.39
CA ARG A 355 -0.38 -4.83 -0.74
C ARG A 355 0.42 -3.61 -0.26
N PHE A 356 1.41 -3.19 -1.04
CA PHE A 356 2.17 -1.96 -0.80
C PHE A 356 2.27 -1.15 -2.09
N TYR A 357 2.04 0.17 -2.00
CA TYR A 357 2.25 1.10 -3.10
C TYR A 357 2.78 2.43 -2.55
N ARG A 358 3.84 2.95 -3.18
CA ARG A 358 4.40 4.27 -2.88
C ARG A 358 4.91 4.91 -4.17
N LEU A 359 4.58 6.19 -4.37
CA LEU A 359 5.09 7.00 -5.47
C LEU A 359 5.89 8.16 -4.90
N LEU A 360 7.13 8.32 -5.36
CA LEU A 360 8.00 9.44 -5.00
C LEU A 360 8.30 10.25 -6.26
N LYS A 361 8.44 11.55 -6.09
CA LYS A 361 8.79 12.48 -7.16
C LYS A 361 9.96 13.34 -6.70
N LYS A 362 11.05 13.37 -7.46
CA LYS A 362 12.22 14.24 -7.23
C LYS A 362 12.54 15.06 -8.48
N TYR A 363 12.91 16.33 -8.30
CA TYR A 363 13.13 17.29 -9.39
C TYR A 363 14.62 17.61 -9.63
N SER A 364 15.49 17.39 -8.66
CA SER A 364 16.91 17.75 -8.74
C SER A 364 17.76 16.49 -8.88
N PHE A 365 18.39 16.28 -10.04
CA PHE A 365 19.45 15.29 -10.21
C PHE A 365 20.64 15.98 -10.86
N SER A 366 21.78 16.00 -10.16
CA SER A 366 23.00 16.72 -10.57
C SER A 366 23.89 15.91 -11.53
N GLY A 367 23.36 14.86 -12.18
CA GLY A 367 24.18 13.91 -12.94
C GLY A 367 25.09 13.03 -12.06
N ILE A 368 25.04 13.19 -10.74
CA ILE A 368 25.71 12.35 -9.74
C ILE A 368 24.70 11.31 -9.22
N TRP A 369 25.18 10.22 -8.65
CA TRP A 369 24.33 9.28 -7.92
C TRP A 369 23.67 9.99 -6.74
N GLU A 370 22.34 10.10 -6.78
CA GLU A 370 21.56 10.61 -5.67
C GLU A 370 20.95 9.44 -4.89
N ASP A 371 21.06 9.51 -3.57
CA ASP A 371 20.60 8.49 -2.66
C ASP A 371 19.17 8.81 -2.16
N VAL A 372 18.30 7.80 -2.24
CA VAL A 372 16.93 7.84 -1.72
C VAL A 372 16.78 6.70 -0.72
N GLU A 373 16.85 7.04 0.57
CA GLU A 373 16.62 6.09 1.66
C GLU A 373 15.13 5.88 1.89
N LEU A 374 14.74 4.61 2.02
CA LEU A 374 13.35 4.20 2.20
C LEU A 374 13.24 3.14 3.28
N SER A 375 12.35 3.36 4.25
CA SER A 375 11.92 2.30 5.16
C SER A 375 10.83 1.46 4.46
N LEU A 376 11.15 0.20 4.14
CA LEU A 376 10.25 -0.75 3.51
C LEU A 376 10.04 -1.95 4.45
N PRO A 377 8.78 -2.33 4.76
CA PRO A 377 8.51 -3.55 5.52
C PRO A 377 9.13 -4.79 4.86
N ASP A 378 9.35 -5.85 5.64
CA ASP A 378 9.83 -7.13 5.11
C ASP A 378 8.93 -7.64 3.97
N GLY A 379 9.49 -7.83 2.77
CA GLY A 379 8.69 -8.20 1.60
C GLY A 379 9.42 -8.16 0.27
N PHE A 380 8.75 -8.63 -0.78
CA PHE A 380 9.21 -8.51 -2.17
C PHE A 380 8.54 -7.31 -2.84
N TYR A 381 9.36 -6.45 -3.42
CA TYR A 381 8.93 -5.23 -4.09
C TYR A 381 9.41 -5.18 -5.52
N ARG A 382 8.73 -4.36 -6.29
CA ARG A 382 9.08 -3.96 -7.64
C ARG A 382 9.23 -2.45 -7.65
N ILE A 383 10.42 -2.01 -8.02
CA ILE A 383 10.76 -0.59 -8.14
C ILE A 383 10.79 -0.26 -9.63
N GLU A 384 10.09 0.80 -10.02
CA GLU A 384 10.12 1.40 -11.34
C GLU A 384 10.56 2.86 -11.20
N VAL A 385 11.69 3.20 -11.81
CA VAL A 385 12.21 4.57 -11.85
C VAL A 385 12.00 5.10 -13.26
N LYS A 386 11.30 6.22 -13.41
CA LYS A 386 10.96 6.85 -14.69
C LYS A 386 11.41 8.30 -14.71
N LYS A 387 12.07 8.74 -15.79
CA LYS A 387 12.40 10.15 -16.05
C LYS A 387 12.12 10.45 -17.52
N GLY A 388 11.19 11.37 -17.80
CA GLY A 388 10.68 11.55 -19.16
C GLY A 388 10.07 10.26 -19.70
N ASP A 389 10.49 9.84 -20.89
CA ASP A 389 10.04 8.59 -21.54
C ASP A 389 10.88 7.37 -21.16
N VAL A 390 12.04 7.59 -20.54
CA VAL A 390 12.96 6.51 -20.14
C VAL A 390 12.56 5.97 -18.78
N PHE A 391 12.55 4.65 -18.63
CA PHE A 391 12.30 3.99 -17.35
C PHE A 391 13.16 2.75 -17.16
N GLN A 392 13.38 2.39 -15.90
CA GLN A 392 14.02 1.14 -15.51
C GLN A 392 13.21 0.48 -14.41
N LYS A 393 13.18 -0.86 -14.39
CA LYS A 393 12.44 -1.66 -13.42
C LYS A 393 13.30 -2.76 -12.82
N ARG A 394 13.21 -2.98 -11.50
CA ARG A 394 13.87 -4.09 -10.80
C ARG A 394 12.98 -4.69 -9.71
N LYS A 395 13.16 -5.98 -9.45
CA LYS A 395 12.60 -6.66 -8.28
C LYS A 395 13.63 -6.64 -7.16
N ILE A 396 13.18 -6.40 -5.93
CA ILE A 396 14.02 -6.39 -4.73
C ILE A 396 13.32 -7.11 -3.58
N SER A 397 14.07 -7.52 -2.58
CA SER A 397 13.54 -7.94 -1.28
C SER A 397 14.01 -6.96 -0.21
N SER A 398 13.10 -6.55 0.68
CA SER A 398 13.44 -5.93 1.96
C SER A 398 13.44 -7.03 3.02
N GLY A 399 14.54 -7.17 3.76
CA GLY A 399 14.79 -8.27 4.69
C GLY A 399 15.62 -9.43 4.09
N ASP A 400 16.00 -10.38 4.93
CA ASP A 400 16.73 -11.58 4.48
C ASP A 400 15.84 -12.46 3.60
N ALA A 401 16.23 -12.61 2.33
CA ALA A 401 15.44 -13.31 1.33
C ALA A 401 15.16 -14.79 1.70
N LYS A 402 16.05 -15.43 2.47
CA LYS A 402 15.88 -16.84 2.86
C LYS A 402 14.78 -16.99 3.93
N THR A 403 14.87 -16.24 5.03
CA THR A 403 13.85 -16.26 6.09
C THR A 403 12.53 -15.63 5.64
N LEU A 404 12.57 -14.62 4.78
CA LEU A 404 11.40 -13.93 4.26
C LEU A 404 10.44 -14.86 3.51
N LYS A 405 10.96 -15.79 2.69
CA LYS A 405 10.12 -16.75 1.96
C LYS A 405 9.30 -17.62 2.91
N SER A 406 9.93 -18.13 3.97
CA SER A 406 9.26 -18.96 4.98
C SER A 406 8.18 -18.19 5.73
N ARG A 407 8.50 -16.96 6.16
CA ARG A 407 7.53 -16.07 6.85
C ARG A 407 6.36 -15.69 5.93
N LEU A 408 6.61 -15.37 4.67
CA LEU A 408 5.56 -15.06 3.70
C LEU A 408 4.68 -16.27 3.39
N SER A 409 5.24 -17.48 3.32
CA SER A 409 4.47 -18.71 3.18
C SER A 409 3.50 -18.90 4.36
N LEU A 410 3.99 -18.72 5.59
CA LEU A 410 3.16 -18.79 6.79
C LEU A 410 2.07 -17.71 6.79
N TYR A 411 2.45 -16.46 6.47
CA TYR A 411 1.52 -15.35 6.37
C TYR A 411 0.41 -15.60 5.34
N ARG A 412 0.75 -16.13 4.15
CA ARG A 412 -0.24 -16.51 3.13
C ARG A 412 -1.18 -17.60 3.61
N LYS A 413 -0.69 -18.60 4.35
CA LYS A 413 -1.55 -19.62 4.96
C LYS A 413 -2.52 -19.01 5.97
N GLN A 414 -2.06 -18.09 6.81
CA GLN A 414 -2.91 -17.37 7.76
C GLN A 414 -3.97 -16.52 7.04
N LEU A 415 -3.57 -15.80 6.00
CA LEU A 415 -4.48 -14.98 5.19
C LEU A 415 -5.53 -15.84 4.46
N ALA A 416 -5.12 -16.97 3.87
CA ALA A 416 -6.03 -17.92 3.25
C ALA A 416 -7.00 -18.55 4.26
N TYR A 417 -6.53 -18.88 5.47
CA TYR A 417 -7.38 -19.36 6.55
C TYR A 417 -8.41 -18.29 6.98
N SER A 418 -7.98 -17.04 7.14
CA SER A 418 -8.88 -15.92 7.46
C SER A 418 -9.95 -15.73 6.38
N HIS A 419 -9.56 -15.70 5.10
CA HIS A 419 -10.50 -15.60 3.98
C HIS A 419 -11.47 -16.79 3.91
N THR A 420 -11.02 -17.99 4.27
CA THR A 420 -11.89 -19.17 4.32
C THR A 420 -12.95 -19.04 5.41
N ILE A 421 -12.57 -18.52 6.59
CA ILE A 421 -13.51 -18.23 7.67
C ILE A 421 -14.51 -17.16 7.23
N GLU A 422 -14.04 -16.06 6.64
CA GLU A 422 -14.89 -14.98 6.13
C GLU A 422 -15.88 -15.46 5.08
N ARG A 423 -15.42 -16.26 4.12
CA ARG A 423 -16.27 -16.86 3.09
C ARG A 423 -17.34 -17.76 3.72
N LYS A 424 -16.96 -18.64 4.66
CA LYS A 424 -17.92 -19.51 5.38
C LYS A 424 -18.96 -18.69 6.14
N LEU A 425 -18.55 -17.57 6.75
CA LEU A 425 -19.46 -16.66 7.45
C LEU A 425 -20.39 -15.93 6.49
N ALA A 426 -19.87 -15.41 5.38
CA ALA A 426 -20.66 -14.77 4.33
C ALA A 426 -21.73 -15.72 3.78
N PHE A 427 -21.39 -16.99 3.52
CA PHE A 427 -22.36 -18.00 3.12
C PHE A 427 -23.42 -18.28 4.19
N LYS A 428 -23.05 -18.32 5.48
CA LYS A 428 -24.04 -18.46 6.56
C LYS A 428 -25.03 -17.29 6.61
N VAL A 429 -24.52 -16.06 6.43
CA VAL A 429 -25.36 -14.86 6.38
C VAL A 429 -26.28 -14.90 5.17
N LEU A 430 -25.74 -15.21 3.98
CA LEU A 430 -26.51 -15.31 2.75
C LEU A 430 -27.62 -16.37 2.85
N ASN A 431 -27.30 -17.56 3.37
CA ASN A 431 -28.28 -18.63 3.58
C ASN A 431 -29.37 -18.22 4.59
N ALA A 432 -29.02 -17.44 5.63
CA ALA A 432 -30.01 -16.92 6.57
C ALA A 432 -30.94 -15.90 5.90
N TYR A 433 -30.40 -15.01 5.05
CA TYR A 433 -31.20 -14.08 4.25
C TYR A 433 -32.12 -14.82 3.29
N GLN A 434 -31.61 -15.81 2.56
CA GLN A 434 -32.40 -16.61 1.63
C GLN A 434 -33.58 -17.29 2.34
N LYS A 435 -33.34 -17.91 3.51
CA LYS A 435 -34.42 -18.50 4.32
C LYS A 435 -35.49 -17.49 4.75
N ILE A 436 -35.11 -16.23 5.00
CA ILE A 436 -36.08 -15.18 5.36
C ILE A 436 -36.91 -14.76 4.15
N VAL A 437 -36.28 -14.66 2.96
CA VAL A 437 -36.95 -14.30 1.71
C VAL A 437 -37.89 -15.41 1.25
N GLU A 438 -37.49 -16.67 1.39
CA GLU A 438 -38.28 -17.84 0.98
C GLU A 438 -39.43 -18.17 1.93
N ASP A 439 -39.37 -17.75 3.20
CA ASP A 439 -40.44 -17.98 4.18
C ASP A 439 -41.66 -17.08 3.85
N PRO A 440 -42.77 -17.64 3.31
CA PRO A 440 -43.91 -16.86 2.85
C PRO A 440 -44.62 -16.13 3.98
N LEU A 441 -44.46 -16.61 5.22
CA LEU A 441 -45.05 -16.03 6.43
C LEU A 441 -44.22 -14.86 6.99
N SER A 442 -43.02 -14.60 6.44
CA SER A 442 -42.09 -13.61 6.98
C SER A 442 -42.39 -12.16 6.57
N LYS A 443 -43.33 -11.93 5.63
CA LYS A 443 -43.60 -10.60 5.03
C LYS A 443 -43.87 -9.48 6.04
N ASN A 444 -44.38 -9.78 7.25
CA ASN A 444 -44.62 -8.78 8.29
C ASN A 444 -43.60 -8.76 9.44
N ASN A 445 -42.70 -9.74 9.57
CA ASN A 445 -41.79 -9.87 10.73
C ASN A 445 -40.29 -10.07 10.40
N GLY A 446 -39.91 -10.22 9.13
CA GLY A 446 -38.55 -10.59 8.72
C GLY A 446 -37.42 -9.63 9.18
N LEU A 447 -37.68 -8.32 9.19
CA LEU A 447 -36.68 -7.29 9.53
C LEU A 447 -36.21 -7.34 10.99
N LYS A 448 -37.07 -7.72 11.94
CA LYS A 448 -36.67 -7.85 13.36
C LYS A 448 -35.76 -9.05 13.60
N ARG A 449 -35.91 -10.12 12.81
CA ARG A 449 -35.12 -11.35 12.94
C ARG A 449 -33.68 -11.15 12.44
N ILE A 450 -33.47 -10.36 11.38
CA ILE A 450 -32.14 -10.07 10.82
C ILE A 450 -31.24 -9.37 11.86
N LYS A 451 -31.77 -8.40 12.61
CA LYS A 451 -31.02 -7.72 13.68
C LYS A 451 -30.59 -8.67 14.81
N SER A 452 -31.41 -9.69 15.12
CA SER A 452 -31.10 -10.68 16.16
C SER A 452 -30.00 -11.68 15.81
N ILE A 453 -29.68 -11.86 14.53
CA ILE A 453 -28.58 -12.75 14.07
C ILE A 453 -27.19 -12.18 14.44
N GLY A 454 -27.14 -10.98 15.03
CA GLY A 454 -25.92 -10.42 15.61
C GLY A 454 -24.98 -9.82 14.58
N VAL A 455 -25.47 -9.56 13.35
CA VAL A 455 -24.68 -8.96 12.26
C VAL A 455 -24.04 -7.63 12.68
N GLU A 456 -24.71 -6.84 13.53
CA GLU A 456 -24.16 -5.58 14.07
C GLU A 456 -22.98 -5.78 15.04
N ARG A 457 -22.97 -6.83 15.87
CA ARG A 457 -21.81 -7.15 16.74
C ARG A 457 -20.59 -7.66 15.96
N PHE A 458 -20.83 -8.26 14.79
CA PHE A 458 -19.75 -8.81 13.97
C PHE A 458 -18.85 -7.75 13.34
N PHE A 459 -19.37 -6.56 13.04
CA PHE A 459 -18.56 -5.46 12.53
C PHE A 459 -17.87 -4.67 13.65
N SER A 460 -18.42 -4.65 14.87
CA SER A 460 -17.83 -3.92 16.01
C SER A 460 -16.64 -4.65 16.64
N ASP A 461 -16.70 -5.98 16.76
CA ASP A 461 -15.72 -6.72 17.57
C ASP A 461 -14.41 -7.06 16.83
N ARG A 462 -14.35 -6.82 15.51
CA ARG A 462 -13.15 -7.07 14.67
C ARG A 462 -12.19 -5.87 14.53
N VAL A 463 -12.48 -4.74 15.16
CA VAL A 463 -11.55 -3.59 15.22
C VAL A 463 -10.25 -3.94 15.98
N ILE A 464 -10.20 -5.07 16.69
CA ILE A 464 -9.11 -5.42 17.60
C ILE A 464 -8.00 -6.28 16.95
N PHE A 465 -8.21 -6.86 15.75
CA PHE A 465 -7.14 -7.51 14.99
C PHE A 465 -6.66 -6.59 13.87
N ASP A 466 -5.89 -5.57 14.27
CA ASP A 466 -5.06 -4.71 13.44
C ASP A 466 -5.79 -3.87 12.37
N GLN A 467 -5.49 -2.57 12.33
CA GLN A 467 -6.11 -1.56 11.46
C GLN A 467 -5.76 -1.74 9.96
N THR A 468 -5.43 -2.96 9.52
CA THR A 468 -4.89 -3.28 8.20
C THR A 468 -5.82 -4.15 7.34
N VAL A 469 -6.96 -4.66 7.84
CA VAL A 469 -7.76 -5.66 7.11
C VAL A 469 -9.08 -5.16 6.51
N PHE A 470 -9.56 -3.95 6.82
CA PHE A 470 -10.73 -3.38 6.13
C PHE A 470 -10.33 -2.36 5.06
N TYR A 471 -10.08 -2.84 3.84
CA TYR A 471 -10.23 -2.00 2.64
C TYR A 471 -11.54 -2.37 1.95
N PRO A 472 -12.55 -1.48 1.92
CA PRO A 472 -13.82 -1.70 1.23
C PRO A 472 -13.70 -1.71 -0.31
N GLU A 473 -12.51 -1.63 -0.89
CA GLU A 473 -12.28 -1.60 -2.34
C GLU A 473 -12.47 -2.96 -3.05
N ASN A 474 -12.78 -4.05 -2.32
CA ASN A 474 -13.02 -5.38 -2.89
C ASN A 474 -14.51 -5.75 -2.99
N TRP A 475 -15.43 -4.80 -2.87
CA TRP A 475 -16.83 -5.09 -3.18
C TRP A 475 -16.97 -5.26 -4.69
N ILE A 476 -17.35 -6.47 -5.09
CA ILE A 476 -18.04 -6.71 -6.36
C ILE A 476 -19.23 -5.77 -6.34
N GLU A 477 -19.19 -4.76 -7.21
CA GLU A 477 -20.35 -3.96 -7.56
C GLU A 477 -21.38 -4.93 -8.13
N VAL A 478 -22.32 -5.41 -7.29
CA VAL A 478 -23.52 -6.11 -7.76
C VAL A 478 -24.30 -5.06 -8.52
N LYS A 479 -24.02 -4.94 -9.82
CA LYS A 479 -24.80 -4.12 -10.73
C LYS A 479 -26.26 -4.53 -10.55
N LYS A 480 -27.06 -3.50 -10.27
CA LYS A 480 -28.52 -3.52 -10.12
C LYS A 480 -29.15 -4.60 -11.01
N LEU A 481 -29.67 -5.65 -10.39
CA LEU A 481 -30.82 -6.37 -10.92
C LEU A 481 -32.03 -5.47 -10.62
N GLY A 482 -32.35 -4.63 -11.58
CA GLY A 482 -33.62 -3.92 -11.71
C GLY A 482 -34.16 -4.22 -13.08
#